data_AF-A0A3S4HT81-F1
#
_entry.id   AF-A0A3S4HT81-F1
#
_cell.length_a   1.000
_cell.length_b   1.000
_cell.length_c   1.000
_cell.angle_alpha   90.00
_cell.angle_beta   90.00
_cell.angle_gamma   90.00
#
_symmetry.space_group_name_H-M   'P 1'
#
loop_
_entity.id
_entity.type
_entity.pdbx_description
1 polymer ?
#
loop_
_entity_poly.entity_id
_entity_poly.type
_entity_poly.pdbx_seq_one_letter_code
_entity_poly.pdbx_strand_id
1 'polypeptide(L)'
;MTPWRINGPVFDSSQLMVEAAINGGGVALAPAAMFSQALREARLVRPFDIEVNLGAYWLTSLKSRAITPAMKAFEHWLLQESGGRA
;
A
#
# COMPACT_ATOMS: atom_id res chain seq x y z
N MET A 1 -31.32 5.36 -7.59
CA MET A 1 -30.17 6.17 -7.14
C MET A 1 -29.26 6.37 -8.34
N THR A 2 -29.04 7.61 -8.78
CA THR A 2 -28.06 7.92 -9.84
C THR A 2 -26.65 7.71 -9.28
N PRO A 3 -25.75 6.97 -9.97
CA PRO A 3 -24.39 6.78 -9.49
C PRO A 3 -23.66 8.13 -9.46
N TRP A 4 -22.84 8.34 -8.42
CA TRP A 4 -22.06 9.57 -8.30
C TRP A 4 -21.03 9.63 -9.43
N ARG A 5 -20.97 10.76 -10.13
CA ARG A 5 -19.93 11.00 -11.14
C ARG A 5 -18.61 11.25 -10.42
N ILE A 6 -17.66 10.34 -10.59
CA ILE A 6 -16.27 10.55 -10.16
C ILE A 6 -15.70 11.65 -11.06
N ASN A 7 -15.33 12.77 -10.46
CA ASN A 7 -14.65 13.87 -11.13
C ASN A 7 -13.20 13.92 -10.63
N GLY A 8 -12.26 14.23 -11.52
CA GLY A 8 -10.83 14.31 -11.20
C GLY A 8 -10.02 13.09 -11.67
N PRO A 9 -8.71 13.10 -11.39
CA PRO A 9 -7.81 12.03 -11.83
C PRO A 9 -8.11 10.71 -11.11
N VAL A 10 -8.07 9.61 -11.86
CA VAL A 10 -8.15 8.25 -11.33
C VAL A 10 -6.78 7.60 -11.51
N PHE A 11 -6.25 7.03 -10.44
CA PHE A 11 -4.94 6.41 -10.42
C PHE A 11 -5.07 4.89 -10.32
N ASP A 12 -4.23 4.17 -11.06
CA ASP A 12 -4.07 2.72 -10.98
C ASP A 12 -3.05 2.29 -9.91
N SER A 13 -2.23 3.23 -9.43
CA SER A 13 -1.19 3.02 -8.43
C SER A 13 -1.27 4.07 -7.32
N SER A 14 -1.15 3.60 -6.07
CA SER A 14 -1.06 4.48 -4.90
C SER A 14 0.17 5.39 -4.94
N GLN A 15 1.25 4.96 -5.60
CA GLN A 15 2.46 5.77 -5.71
C GLN A 15 2.22 7.02 -6.55
N LEU A 16 1.56 6.90 -7.71
CA LEU A 16 1.22 8.05 -8.55
C LEU A 16 0.24 8.99 -7.85
N MET A 17 -0.74 8.43 -7.15
CA MET A 17 -1.70 9.21 -6.37
C MET A 17 -1.03 10.03 -5.25
N VAL A 18 -0.07 9.42 -4.54
CA VAL A 18 0.67 10.12 -3.47
C VAL A 18 1.62 11.16 -4.04
N GLU A 19 2.32 10.89 -5.14
CA GLU A 19 3.16 11.90 -5.80
C GLU A 19 2.32 13.10 -6.28
N ALA A 20 1.12 12.86 -6.81
CA ALA A 20 0.21 13.96 -7.14
C ALA A 20 -0.16 14.78 -5.89
N ALA A 21 -0.44 14.16 -4.74
CA ALA A 21 -0.71 14.86 -3.49
C ALA A 21 0.49 15.68 -3.00
N ILE A 22 1.72 15.14 -3.08
CA ILE A 22 2.96 15.87 -2.74
C ILE A 22 3.10 17.14 -3.59
N ASN A 23 2.74 17.06 -4.87
CA ASN A 23 2.81 18.19 -5.80
C ASN A 23 1.58 19.12 -5.73
N GLY A 24 0.74 19.03 -4.70
CA GLY A 24 -0.41 19.90 -4.51
C GLY A 24 -1.66 19.52 -5.33
N GLY A 25 -1.68 18.33 -5.91
CA GLY A 25 -2.79 17.80 -6.70
C GLY A 25 -4.00 17.32 -5.89
N GLY A 26 -3.98 17.46 -4.55
CA GLY A 26 -5.11 17.14 -3.68
C GLY A 26 -4.71 16.30 -2.46
N VAL A 27 -5.66 15.49 -1.97
CA VAL A 27 -5.49 14.59 -0.82
C VAL A 27 -5.54 13.14 -1.30
N ALA A 28 -4.59 12.32 -0.86
CA ALA A 28 -4.52 10.89 -1.19
C ALA A 28 -5.01 10.02 -0.01
N LEU A 29 -5.82 9.01 -0.32
CA LEU A 29 -6.17 7.93 0.62
C LEU A 29 -5.32 6.70 0.28
N ALA A 30 -4.25 6.46 1.03
CA ALA A 30 -3.29 5.39 0.75
C ALA A 30 -2.77 4.74 2.06
N PRO A 31 -2.16 3.53 1.99
CA PRO A 31 -1.52 2.90 3.16
C PRO A 31 -0.33 3.72 3.66
N ALA A 32 -0.50 4.43 4.79
CA ALA A 32 0.50 5.36 5.32
C ALA A 32 1.87 4.72 5.56
N ALA A 33 1.91 3.45 5.97
CA ALA A 33 3.14 2.70 6.21
C ALA A 33 4.08 2.64 4.99
N MET A 34 3.54 2.66 3.76
CA MET A 34 4.35 2.66 2.52
C MET A 34 5.04 3.99 2.25
N PHE A 35 4.55 5.08 2.85
CA PHE A 35 5.01 6.45 2.59
C PHE A 35 5.61 7.11 3.84
N SER A 36 6.11 6.28 4.76
CA SER A 36 6.71 6.71 6.03
C SER A 36 7.84 7.72 5.83
N GLN A 37 8.67 7.56 4.80
CA GLN A 37 9.74 8.51 4.49
C GLN A 37 9.21 9.91 4.16
N ALA A 38 8.20 10.01 3.29
CA ALA A 38 7.63 11.30 2.90
C ALA A 38 6.93 12.00 4.08
N LEU A 39 6.33 11.22 5.00
CA LEU A 39 5.79 11.73 6.26
C LEU A 39 6.91 12.24 7.19
N ARG A 40 8.01 11.49 7.33
CA ARG A 40 9.19 11.91 8.13
C ARG A 40 9.84 13.18 7.60
N GLU A 41 9.93 13.32 6.28
CA GLU A 41 10.49 14.48 5.60
C GLU A 41 9.51 15.68 5.54
N ALA A 42 8.31 15.55 6.11
CA ALA A 42 7.24 16.55 6.04
C ALA A 42 6.85 16.97 4.60
N ARG A 43 7.15 16.13 3.60
CA ARG A 43 6.62 16.28 2.22
C ARG A 43 5.15 15.87 2.14
N LEU A 44 4.71 15.03 3.07
CA LEU A 44 3.32 14.69 3.31
C LEU A 44 2.98 14.98 4.77
N VAL A 45 1.70 15.28 4.99
CA VAL A 45 1.10 15.31 6.33
C VAL A 45 -0.06 14.34 6.36
N ARG A 46 -0.26 13.68 7.50
CA ARG A 46 -1.47 12.90 7.79
C ARG A 46 -2.43 13.80 8.56
N PRO A 47 -3.46 14.39 7.92
CA PRO A 47 -4.28 15.41 8.57
C PRO A 47 -5.20 14.86 9.68
N PHE A 48 -5.51 13.56 9.64
CA PHE A 48 -6.40 12.91 10.60
C PHE A 48 -5.80 11.60 11.08
N ASP A 49 -6.00 11.30 12.36
CA ASP A 49 -5.68 9.98 12.92
C ASP A 49 -6.81 8.94 12.69
N ILE A 50 -7.52 9.04 11.57
CA ILE A 50 -8.61 8.13 11.20
C ILE A 50 -8.07 7.14 10.17
N GLU A 51 -8.30 5.85 10.39
CA GLU A 51 -7.89 4.75 9.52
C GLU A 51 -9.04 3.79 9.26
N VAL A 52 -8.96 3.08 8.14
CA VAL A 52 -9.88 1.99 7.80
C VAL A 52 -9.07 0.78 7.35
N ASN A 53 -9.43 -0.40 7.86
CA ASN A 53 -8.83 -1.65 7.42
C ASN A 53 -9.61 -2.18 6.22
N LEU A 54 -9.01 -2.11 5.03
CA LEU A 54 -9.61 -2.55 3.76
C LEU A 54 -8.87 -3.75 3.14
N GLY A 55 -7.85 -4.30 3.81
CA GLY A 55 -7.09 -5.42 3.27
C GLY A 55 -5.68 -5.55 3.84
N ALA A 56 -4.91 -6.45 3.23
CA ALA A 56 -3.53 -6.78 3.58
C ALA A 56 -2.71 -7.06 2.32
N TYR A 57 -1.38 -7.05 2.46
CA TYR A 57 -0.48 -7.57 1.44
C TYR A 57 -0.31 -9.08 1.60
N TRP A 58 -0.24 -9.79 0.48
CA TRP A 58 -0.19 -11.26 0.46
C TRP A 58 1.02 -11.74 -0.32
N LEU A 59 1.79 -12.66 0.27
CA LEU A 59 2.73 -13.48 -0.48
C LEU A 59 1.94 -14.57 -1.20
N THR A 60 2.01 -14.63 -2.53
CA THR A 60 1.20 -15.58 -3.33
C THR A 60 2.07 -16.43 -4.23
N SER A 61 1.61 -17.67 -4.48
CA SER A 61 2.22 -18.60 -5.42
C SER A 61 1.17 -19.46 -6.12
N LEU A 62 1.45 -19.92 -7.33
CA LEU A 62 0.56 -20.84 -8.05
C LEU A 62 0.42 -22.17 -7.31
N LYS A 63 -0.83 -22.63 -7.11
CA LYS A 63 -1.11 -23.92 -6.45
C LYS A 63 -0.49 -25.12 -7.17
N SER A 64 -0.31 -25.04 -8.49
CA SER A 64 0.31 -26.09 -9.31
C SER A 64 1.84 -26.13 -9.20
N ARG A 65 2.47 -25.11 -8.64
CA ARG A 65 3.92 -25.00 -8.55
C ARG A 65 4.41 -25.59 -7.23
N ALA A 66 5.29 -26.58 -7.32
CA ALA A 66 5.97 -27.10 -6.13
C ALA A 66 6.83 -26.00 -5.47
N ILE A 67 6.68 -25.85 -4.16
CA ILE A 67 7.47 -24.89 -3.37
C ILE A 67 8.91 -25.36 -3.29
N THR A 68 9.84 -24.54 -3.77
CA THR A 68 11.28 -24.85 -3.72
C THR A 68 11.86 -24.48 -2.35
N PRO A 69 13.03 -25.03 -1.98
CA PRO A 69 13.74 -24.61 -0.76
C PRO A 69 14.02 -23.11 -0.70
N ALA A 70 14.37 -22.49 -1.85
CA ALA A 70 14.60 -21.05 -1.94
C ALA A 70 13.33 -20.23 -1.69
N MET A 71 12.17 -20.70 -2.17
CA MET A 71 10.88 -20.05 -1.88
C MET A 71 10.55 -20.08 -0.39
N LYS A 72 10.80 -21.21 0.29
CA LYS A 72 10.61 -21.31 1.75
C LYS A 72 11.55 -20.39 2.51
N ALA A 73 12.81 -20.31 2.09
CA ALA A 73 13.79 -19.42 2.70
C ALA A 73 13.35 -17.95 2.56
N PHE A 74 12.87 -17.56 1.38
CA PHE A 74 12.34 -16.22 1.14
C PHE A 74 11.08 -15.92 1.95
N GLU A 75 10.11 -16.83 1.97
CA GLU A 75 8.89 -16.70 2.78
C GLU A 75 9.22 -16.50 4.26
N HIS A 76 10.13 -17.33 4.79
CA HIS A 76 10.54 -17.24 6.18
C HIS A 76 11.21 -15.89 6.51
N TRP A 77 12.15 -15.47 5.67
CA TRP A 77 12.79 -14.17 5.82
C TRP A 77 11.77 -13.02 5.74
N LEU A 78 10.86 -13.05 4.76
CA LEU A 78 9.87 -11.99 4.57
C LEU A 78 8.92 -11.86 5.76
N LEU A 79 8.50 -12.98 6.36
CA LEU A 79 7.64 -12.98 7.55
C LEU A 79 8.36 -12.40 8.77
N GLN A 80 9.66 -12.68 8.94
CA GLN A 80 10.47 -12.05 9.99
C GLN A 80 10.57 -10.53 9.82
N GLU A 81 10.84 -10.05 8.61
CA GLU A 81 10.99 -8.61 8.35
C GLU A 81 9.67 -7.83 8.44
N SER A 82 8.56 -8.46 8.04
CA SER A 82 7.24 -7.81 8.01
C SER A 82 6.48 -7.88 9.33
N GLY A 83 6.98 -8.64 10.32
CA GLY A 83 6.23 -8.95 11.54
C GLY A 83 4.99 -9.82 11.29
N GLY A 84 4.86 -10.39 10.09
CA GLY A 84 3.77 -11.29 9.73
C GLY A 84 3.91 -12.64 10.45
N ARG A 85 2.80 -13.17 10.98
CA ARG A 85 2.76 -14.55 11.45
C ARG A 85 2.56 -15.49 10.25
N ALA A 86 3.38 -16.54 10.20
CA ALA A 86 3.22 -17.67 9.26
C ALA A 86 1.88 -18.38 9.45
#